data_AF-A0A7G3GEU4-F1
#
_entry.id   AF-A0A7G3GEU4-F1
#
_cell.length_a   1.000
_cell.length_b   1.000
_cell.length_c   1.000
_cell.angle_alpha   90.00
_cell.angle_beta   90.00
_cell.angle_gamma   90.00
#
_symmetry.space_group_name_H-M   'P 1'
#
loop_
_entity.id
_entity.type
_entity.pdbx_description
1 polymer ?
#
loop_
_entity_poly.entity_id
_entity_poly.type
_entity_poly.pdbx_seq_one_letter_code
_entity_poly.pdbx_strand_id
1 'polypeptide(L)'
;MLGLIRWMFGSKNSITEPSLKAETAFVPTTNGKTRLTEEQLATVRSNRMLFEGVVYRIKKDSLSLVAELNQGREDIDCEKLARQMVFFQSQLIQASYNDPNVTVEQRQVLLNYHQINVKTALGEKRGTSRRN
;
A
#
# COMPACT_ATOMS: atom_id res chain seq x y z
N MET A 1 27.14 42.87 5.89
CA MET A 1 28.49 42.34 6.08
C MET A 1 28.33 40.91 6.57
N LEU A 2 28.36 39.89 5.69
CA LEU A 2 29.56 39.16 5.23
C LEU A 2 30.36 38.63 6.43
N GLY A 3 30.26 37.35 6.81
CA GLY A 3 30.96 36.19 6.24
C GLY A 3 31.40 35.34 7.45
N LEU A 4 31.67 34.03 7.42
CA LEU A 4 32.11 33.14 6.36
C LEU A 4 31.88 31.70 6.86
N ILE A 5 31.19 30.86 6.08
CA ILE A 5 31.12 29.41 6.26
C ILE A 5 32.14 28.80 5.28
N ARG A 6 33.24 28.20 5.77
CA ARG A 6 34.13 27.34 4.96
C ARG A 6 35.18 26.63 5.83
N TRP A 7 35.21 25.29 5.81
CA TRP A 7 36.33 24.32 6.02
C TRP A 7 35.78 23.05 6.74
N MET A 8 36.03 21.79 6.36
CA MET A 8 36.87 21.17 5.33
C MET A 8 36.29 19.82 4.89
N PHE A 9 36.34 19.58 3.58
CA PHE A 9 36.43 18.24 3.00
C PHE A 9 37.84 17.69 3.23
N GLY A 10 37.96 16.40 3.54
CA GLY A 10 39.26 15.73 3.50
C GLY A 10 39.32 14.37 4.16
N SER A 11 38.64 13.35 3.61
CA SER A 11 39.12 11.97 3.80
C SER A 11 38.88 11.17 2.53
N LYS A 12 39.94 10.47 2.12
CA LYS A 12 40.20 10.01 0.76
C LYS A 12 39.53 8.67 0.49
N ASN A 13 38.90 8.58 -0.68
CA ASN A 13 38.48 7.34 -1.32
C ASN A 13 39.70 6.46 -1.67
N SER A 14 39.57 5.16 -1.46
CA SER A 14 40.31 4.13 -2.20
C SER A 14 39.33 3.04 -2.61
N ILE A 15 38.64 3.26 -3.74
CA ILE A 15 37.90 2.22 -4.46
C ILE A 15 38.63 2.03 -5.78
N THR A 16 39.21 0.84 -5.93
CA THR A 16 39.78 0.32 -7.16
C THR A 16 38.68 0.07 -8.19
N GLU A 17 38.77 0.71 -9.35
CA GLU A 17 38.05 0.32 -10.57
C GLU A 17 38.55 -1.04 -11.09
N PRO A 18 37.73 -1.73 -11.89
CA PRO A 18 38.09 -1.75 -13.30
C PRO A 18 36.93 -1.45 -14.25
N SER A 19 37.13 -0.41 -15.07
CA SER A 19 36.89 -0.36 -16.52
C SER A 19 36.09 -1.53 -17.14
N LEU A 20 34.88 -1.23 -17.61
CA LEU A 20 34.26 -1.89 -18.74
C LEU A 20 33.47 -0.86 -19.58
N LYS A 21 34.19 -0.33 -20.57
CA LYS A 21 33.77 0.04 -21.94
C LYS A 21 32.46 0.84 -22.09
N ALA A 22 32.65 2.09 -22.49
CA ALA A 22 31.66 2.87 -23.21
C ALA A 22 31.22 2.15 -24.49
N GLU A 23 29.92 1.95 -24.64
CA GLU A 23 29.30 1.82 -25.95
C GLU A 23 28.11 2.76 -26.01
N THR A 24 28.34 3.84 -26.74
CA THR A 24 27.40 4.87 -27.16
C THR A 24 26.16 4.28 -27.81
N ALA A 25 24.99 4.57 -27.23
CA ALA A 25 23.73 4.58 -27.96
C ALA A 25 22.96 5.88 -27.61
N PHE A 26 23.25 6.91 -28.40
CA PHE A 26 22.30 7.87 -28.96
C PHE A 26 21.07 8.23 -28.10
N VAL A 27 21.14 9.40 -27.44
CA VAL A 27 19.95 10.14 -27.03
C VAL A 27 19.92 11.48 -27.78
N PRO A 28 18.97 11.67 -28.69
CA PRO A 28 18.38 12.97 -28.92
C PRO A 28 16.94 12.96 -28.40
N THR A 29 16.74 13.84 -27.44
CA THR A 29 15.53 14.61 -27.13
C THR A 29 14.42 14.51 -28.17
N THR A 30 13.21 14.13 -27.73
CA THR A 30 11.99 14.58 -28.40
C THR A 30 10.99 15.10 -27.36
N ASN A 31 10.61 16.36 -27.51
CA ASN A 31 9.38 16.90 -26.96
C ASN A 31 8.20 16.05 -27.47
N GLY A 32 7.38 15.52 -26.57
CA GLY A 32 6.18 14.81 -26.97
C GLY A 32 5.57 14.05 -25.81
N LYS A 33 4.26 14.26 -25.60
CA LYS A 33 3.37 13.49 -24.72
C LYS A 33 3.89 12.06 -24.53
N THR A 34 4.23 11.69 -23.29
CA THR A 34 4.63 10.34 -22.92
C THR A 34 3.54 9.39 -23.42
N ARG A 35 3.77 8.73 -24.56
CA ARG A 35 2.95 7.60 -25.00
C ARG A 35 3.26 6.49 -24.02
N LEU A 36 2.42 6.39 -22.99
CA LEU A 36 2.39 5.22 -22.12
C LEU A 36 2.34 3.99 -23.03
N THR A 37 3.23 3.03 -22.80
CA THR A 37 3.18 1.75 -23.51
C THR A 37 1.83 1.06 -23.23
N GLU A 38 1.35 0.22 -24.14
CA GLU A 38 0.06 -0.47 -23.97
C GLU A 38 -0.03 -1.24 -22.64
N GLU A 39 1.12 -1.77 -22.18
CA GLU A 39 1.27 -2.42 -20.88
C GLU A 39 1.09 -1.44 -19.72
N GLN A 40 1.70 -0.25 -19.77
CA GLN A 40 1.52 0.79 -18.74
C GLN A 40 0.07 1.31 -18.71
N LEU A 41 -0.58 1.47 -19.87
CA LEU A 41 -2.00 1.82 -19.96
C LEU A 41 -2.90 0.74 -19.37
N ALA A 42 -2.60 -0.54 -19.61
CA ALA A 42 -3.33 -1.65 -19.04
C ALA A 42 -3.19 -1.71 -17.51
N THR A 43 -1.98 -1.49 -16.98
CA THR A 43 -1.75 -1.39 -15.53
C THR A 43 -2.50 -0.21 -14.91
N VAL A 44 -2.46 0.97 -15.54
CA VAL A 44 -3.20 2.15 -15.06
C VAL A 44 -4.71 1.91 -15.05
N ARG A 45 -5.25 1.27 -16.10
CA ARG A 45 -6.68 0.91 -16.17
C ARG A 45 -7.06 -0.12 -15.11
N SER A 46 -6.25 -1.16 -14.93
CA SER A 46 -6.46 -2.17 -13.89
C SER A 46 -6.43 -1.56 -12.50
N ASN A 47 -5.43 -0.74 -12.20
CA ASN A 47 -5.32 -0.03 -10.92
C ASN A 47 -6.52 0.90 -10.67
N ARG A 48 -7.03 1.55 -11.72
CA ARG A 48 -8.23 2.38 -11.62
C ARG A 48 -9.48 1.56 -11.33
N MET A 49 -9.66 0.42 -12.00
CA MET A 49 -10.76 -0.51 -11.70
C MET A 49 -10.68 -1.07 -10.28
N LEU A 50 -9.48 -1.37 -9.79
CA LEU A 50 -9.26 -1.78 -8.41
C LEU A 50 -9.64 -0.65 -7.44
N PHE A 51 -9.19 0.59 -7.71
CA PHE A 51 -9.49 1.76 -6.87
C PHE A 51 -10.97 2.14 -6.83
N GLU A 52 -11.68 1.92 -7.94
CA GLU A 52 -13.13 2.12 -8.05
C GLU A 52 -13.93 0.99 -7.36
N GLY A 53 -13.28 -0.14 -7.03
CA GLY A 53 -13.88 -1.24 -6.27
C GLY A 53 -14.16 -0.89 -4.82
N VAL A 54 -15.42 -1.09 -4.38
CA VAL A 54 -15.86 -0.79 -3.00
C VAL A 54 -15.06 -1.58 -1.94
N VAL A 55 -14.73 -2.84 -2.23
CA VAL A 55 -13.95 -3.70 -1.33
C VAL A 55 -12.52 -3.19 -1.18
N TYR A 56 -11.91 -2.77 -2.29
CA TYR A 56 -10.56 -2.23 -2.28
C TYR A 56 -10.49 -0.95 -1.48
N ARG A 57 -11.46 -0.04 -1.63
CA ARG A 57 -11.55 1.18 -0.82
C ARG A 57 -11.63 0.86 0.67
N ILE A 58 -12.55 0.00 1.09
CA ILE A 58 -12.65 -0.39 2.51
C ILE A 58 -11.34 -0.98 3.02
N LYS A 59 -10.68 -1.84 2.24
CA LYS A 59 -9.40 -2.44 2.64
C LYS A 59 -8.30 -1.38 2.75
N LYS A 60 -8.22 -0.45 1.80
CA LYS A 60 -7.26 0.66 1.82
C LYS A 60 -7.50 1.60 3.00
N ASP A 61 -8.75 1.96 3.26
CA ASP A 61 -9.13 2.86 4.35
C ASP A 61 -8.84 2.20 5.70
N SER A 62 -9.16 0.92 5.85
CA SER A 62 -8.80 0.14 7.04
C SER A 62 -7.28 0.11 7.28
N LEU A 63 -6.48 -0.12 6.23
CA LEU A 63 -5.01 -0.10 6.32
C LEU A 63 -4.48 1.29 6.70
N SER A 64 -5.05 2.35 6.15
CA SER A 64 -4.65 3.73 6.43
C SER A 64 -4.96 4.07 7.89
N LEU A 65 -6.17 3.76 8.37
CA LEU A 65 -6.58 3.97 9.76
C LEU A 65 -5.72 3.18 10.76
N VAL A 66 -5.39 1.93 10.44
CA VAL A 66 -4.50 1.12 11.28
C VAL A 66 -3.09 1.72 11.29
N ALA A 67 -2.56 2.17 10.16
CA ALA A 67 -1.25 2.79 10.10
C ALA A 67 -1.20 4.10 10.92
N GLU A 68 -2.22 4.95 10.78
CA GLU A 68 -2.36 6.20 11.55
C GLU A 68 -2.46 5.92 13.06
N LEU A 69 -3.28 4.95 13.47
CA LEU A 69 -3.48 4.58 14.88
C LEU A 69 -2.19 4.11 15.57
N ASN A 70 -1.29 3.52 14.79
CA ASN A 70 -0.04 2.94 15.28
C ASN A 70 1.20 3.76 14.91
N GLN A 71 1.02 4.96 14.36
CA GLN A 71 2.15 5.84 14.03
C GLN A 71 2.92 6.21 15.31
N GLY A 72 4.24 6.02 15.28
CA GLY A 72 5.12 6.33 16.41
C GLY A 72 5.08 5.34 17.58
N ARG A 73 4.43 4.18 17.42
CA ARG A 73 4.50 3.08 18.40
C ARG A 73 5.61 2.10 18.05
N GLU A 74 6.43 1.76 19.03
CA GLU A 74 7.52 0.79 18.87
C GLU A 74 7.11 -0.64 19.29
N ASP A 75 6.01 -0.78 20.04
CA ASP A 75 5.53 -2.04 20.63
C ASP A 75 4.32 -2.65 19.88
N ILE A 76 4.37 -2.66 18.55
CA ILE A 76 3.25 -3.15 17.74
C ILE A 76 3.40 -4.66 17.48
N ASP A 77 2.49 -5.44 18.07
CA ASP A 77 2.32 -6.86 17.77
C ASP A 77 1.43 -7.08 16.54
N CYS A 78 1.81 -8.03 15.68
CA CYS A 78 1.03 -8.50 14.54
C CYS A 78 -0.40 -8.93 14.93
N GLU A 79 -0.59 -9.55 16.10
CA GLU A 79 -1.92 -9.96 16.54
C GLU A 79 -2.80 -8.75 16.88
N LYS A 80 -2.21 -7.70 17.45
CA LYS A 80 -2.88 -6.43 17.74
C LYS A 80 -3.27 -5.71 16.45
N LEU A 81 -2.38 -5.68 15.46
CA LEU A 81 -2.69 -5.14 14.12
C LEU A 81 -3.83 -5.90 13.45
N ALA A 82 -3.82 -7.23 13.49
CA ALA A 82 -4.88 -8.04 12.91
C ALA A 82 -6.25 -7.75 13.56
N ARG A 83 -6.29 -7.64 14.91
CA ARG A 83 -7.52 -7.27 15.63
C ARG A 83 -8.02 -5.88 15.24
N GLN A 84 -7.14 -4.88 15.19
CA GLN A 84 -7.49 -3.53 14.76
C GLN A 84 -8.01 -3.50 13.32
N MET A 85 -7.37 -4.27 12.42
CA MET A 85 -7.80 -4.41 11.04
C MET A 85 -9.22 -4.94 10.92
N VAL A 86 -9.53 -6.04 11.61
CA VAL A 86 -10.87 -6.64 11.61
C VAL A 86 -11.91 -5.67 12.19
N PHE A 87 -11.53 -4.94 13.25
CA PHE A 87 -12.39 -3.93 13.86
C PHE A 87 -12.75 -2.83 12.86
N PHE A 88 -11.77 -2.17 12.25
CA PHE A 88 -12.03 -1.09 11.29
C PHE A 88 -12.81 -1.56 10.08
N GLN A 89 -12.46 -2.73 9.52
CA GLN A 89 -13.22 -3.31 8.40
C GLN A 89 -14.69 -3.53 8.77
N SER A 90 -14.98 -4.01 9.98
CA SER A 90 -16.35 -4.24 10.43
C SER A 90 -17.12 -2.93 10.58
N GLN A 91 -16.49 -1.90 11.18
CA GLN A 91 -17.11 -0.58 11.35
C GLN A 91 -17.38 0.11 10.00
N LEU A 92 -16.41 0.07 9.07
CA LEU A 92 -16.57 0.67 7.74
C LEU A 92 -17.66 -0.02 6.91
N ILE A 93 -17.77 -1.35 7.01
CA ILE A 93 -18.84 -2.09 6.32
C ILE A 93 -20.21 -1.75 6.91
N GLN A 94 -20.33 -1.65 8.24
CA GLN A 94 -21.57 -1.22 8.91
C GLN A 94 -21.97 0.21 8.51
N ALA A 95 -21.01 1.14 8.50
CA ALA A 95 -21.24 2.50 8.05
C ALA A 95 -21.71 2.54 6.58
N SER A 96 -21.04 1.77 5.71
CA SER A 96 -21.39 1.67 4.29
C SER A 96 -22.79 1.08 4.07
N TYR A 97 -23.26 0.21 4.95
CA TYR A 97 -24.59 -0.40 4.83
C TYR A 97 -25.72 0.61 5.08
N ASN A 98 -25.47 1.59 5.94
CA ASN A 98 -26.42 2.64 6.29
C ASN A 98 -26.30 3.86 5.37
N ASP A 99 -25.29 3.91 4.49
CA ASP A 99 -25.10 5.00 3.53
C ASP A 99 -26.11 4.88 2.37
N PRO A 100 -26.95 5.91 2.12
CA PRO A 100 -27.89 5.92 1.00
C PRO A 100 -27.21 5.93 -0.38
N ASN A 101 -25.93 6.31 -0.46
CA ASN A 101 -25.19 6.36 -1.72
C ASN A 101 -24.64 4.99 -2.16
N VAL A 102 -24.69 3.98 -1.29
CA VAL A 102 -24.19 2.64 -1.59
C VAL A 102 -25.29 1.80 -2.22
N THR A 103 -25.05 1.31 -3.44
CA THR A 103 -26.03 0.52 -4.19
C THR A 103 -26.28 -0.85 -3.54
N VAL A 104 -27.43 -1.45 -3.83
CA VAL A 104 -27.79 -2.78 -3.30
C VAL A 104 -26.74 -3.83 -3.70
N GLU A 105 -26.24 -3.78 -4.92
CA GLU A 105 -25.18 -4.67 -5.41
C GLU A 105 -23.88 -4.50 -4.61
N GLN A 106 -23.48 -3.27 -4.31
CA GLN A 106 -22.31 -3.00 -3.49
C GLN A 106 -22.48 -3.53 -2.07
N ARG A 107 -23.67 -3.39 -1.47
CA ARG A 107 -23.96 -3.95 -0.14
C ARG A 107 -23.83 -5.48 -0.14
N GLN A 108 -24.32 -6.15 -1.17
CA GLN A 108 -24.19 -7.60 -1.29
C GLN A 108 -22.72 -8.03 -1.40
N VAL A 109 -21.93 -7.33 -2.20
CA VAL A 109 -20.48 -7.59 -2.33
C VAL A 109 -19.77 -7.38 -0.98
N LEU A 110 -20.09 -6.31 -0.26
CA LEU A 110 -19.52 -6.02 1.06
C LEU A 110 -19.90 -7.07 2.11
N LEU A 111 -21.14 -7.54 2.09
CA LEU A 111 -21.61 -8.61 2.98
C LEU A 111 -20.87 -9.93 2.70
N ASN A 112 -20.75 -10.32 1.44
CA ASN A 112 -20.01 -11.51 1.02
C ASN A 112 -18.53 -11.41 1.44
N TYR A 113 -17.92 -10.24 1.23
CA TYR A 113 -16.55 -9.98 1.65
C TYR A 113 -16.38 -10.09 3.18
N HIS A 114 -17.30 -9.52 3.96
CA HIS A 114 -17.29 -9.62 5.42
C HIS A 114 -17.39 -11.08 5.89
N GLN A 115 -18.29 -11.87 5.30
CA GLN A 115 -18.44 -13.29 5.63
C GLN A 115 -17.16 -14.09 5.37
N ILE A 116 -16.47 -13.82 4.25
CA ILE A 116 -15.19 -14.48 3.92
C ILE A 116 -14.14 -14.09 4.96
N ASN A 117 -13.98 -12.80 5.26
CA ASN A 117 -12.99 -12.34 6.23
C ASN A 117 -13.23 -12.90 7.64
N VAL A 118 -14.49 -12.95 8.08
CA VAL A 118 -14.84 -13.54 9.38
C VAL A 118 -14.52 -15.05 9.40
N LYS A 119 -14.84 -15.78 8.33
CA LYS A 119 -14.49 -17.21 8.22
C LYS A 119 -12.98 -17.44 8.25
N THR A 120 -12.20 -16.62 7.55
CA THR A 120 -10.72 -16.72 7.58
C THR A 120 -10.17 -16.41 8.97
N ALA A 121 -10.63 -15.32 9.58
CA ALA A 121 -10.19 -14.91 10.92
C ALA A 121 -10.58 -15.93 12.03
N LEU A 122 -11.73 -16.60 11.89
CA LEU A 122 -12.17 -17.66 12.82
C LEU A 122 -11.56 -19.03 12.48
N GLY A 123 -11.19 -19.26 11.22
CA GLY A 123 -10.56 -20.48 10.73
C GLY A 123 -9.12 -20.64 11.23
N GLU A 124 -8.33 -19.55 11.25
CA GLU A 124 -6.97 -19.56 11.80
C GLU A 124 -6.93 -19.92 13.30
N LYS A 125 -7.96 -19.52 14.07
CA LYS A 125 -8.03 -19.84 15.50
C LYS A 125 -8.36 -21.31 15.82
N ARG A 126 -8.85 -22.08 14.85
CA ARG A 126 -9.19 -23.51 15.05
C ARG A 126 -7.98 -24.45 14.93
N GLY A 127 -6.79 -23.92 14.63
CA GLY A 127 -5.55 -24.71 14.46
C GLY A 127 -4.57 -24.68 15.65
N THR A 128 -4.73 -23.78 16.62
CA THR A 128 -3.73 -23.60 17.70
C THR A 128 -4.12 -24.19 19.06
N SER A 129 -5.30 -24.78 19.20
CA SER A 129 -5.69 -25.50 20.42
C SER A 129 -5.49 -27.02 20.27
N ARG A 130 -4.24 -27.44 20.04
CA ARG A 130 -3.81 -28.84 20.24
C ARG A 130 -2.28 -28.93 20.33
N ARG A 131 -1.75 -28.54 21.50
CA ARG A 131 -0.51 -29.04 22.12
C ARG A 131 -0.30 -28.29 23.43
N ASN A 132 -0.78 -28.89 24.52
CA ASN A 132 -0.06 -29.17 25.75
C ASN A 132 -0.97 -30.06 26.62
#